data_AF-A0A0A0NQ56-F1
#
_entry.id   AF-A0A0A0NQ56-F1
#
_cell.length_a   1.000
_cell.length_b   1.000
_cell.length_c   1.000
_cell.angle_alpha   90.00
_cell.angle_beta   90.00
_cell.angle_gamma   90.00
#
_symmetry.space_group_name_H-M   'P 1'
#
loop_
_entity.id
_entity.type
_entity.pdbx_description
1 polymer ?
#
loop_
_entity_poly.entity_id
_entity_poly.type
_entity_poly.pdbx_seq_one_letter_code
_entity_poly.pdbx_strand_id
1 'polypeptide(L)'
;MTFTDVHTGYGYDDLPRLMSLMTGDEKHGPAATSTLDVVWVLYDRVLRVSAEGVDAPGRDRFLLSKGHGPMAYYAVLAAKGFFPESLLAGFGAYDSPLGHHPDRVLVPGVEISSGSLGHGLPLAVGSALGLRARGLSGAAVWVLVGDAELDEGSNHEAIAYAGAVGLERLHAVVVDNGSASHGRPGGIAARFEAAGWSTATVDGRDHEALYEAYTAPHPGRPHVVVARVEAKV
;
A
#
# COMPACT_ATOMS: atom_id res chain seq x y z
N MET A 1 7.34 -12.56 16.74
CA MET A 1 7.06 -13.98 16.47
C MET A 1 7.66 -14.32 15.12
N THR A 2 8.44 -15.39 15.00
CA THR A 2 8.91 -15.92 13.73
C THR A 2 8.06 -17.13 13.38
N PHE A 3 7.23 -17.00 12.35
CA PHE A 3 6.45 -18.12 11.81
C PHE A 3 7.37 -18.90 10.85
N THR A 4 7.60 -20.19 11.11
CA THR A 4 8.41 -21.04 10.22
C THR A 4 7.57 -21.55 9.05
N ASP A 5 8.06 -21.30 7.83
CA ASP A 5 7.73 -21.91 6.54
C ASP A 5 6.23 -22.08 6.26
N VAL A 6 5.56 -20.96 5.96
CA VAL A 6 4.17 -20.93 5.48
C VAL A 6 4.20 -20.83 3.95
N HIS A 7 4.56 -21.91 3.26
CA HIS A 7 4.42 -21.95 1.80
C HIS A 7 2.97 -22.29 1.45
N THR A 8 2.23 -21.28 1.01
CA THR A 8 0.77 -21.29 1.02
C THR A 8 0.11 -21.72 -0.29
N GLY A 9 0.80 -21.61 -1.43
CA GLY A 9 0.24 -21.93 -2.75
C GLY A 9 -1.02 -21.12 -3.14
N TYR A 10 -1.41 -20.11 -2.35
CA TYR A 10 -2.63 -19.33 -2.58
C TYR A 10 -2.50 -18.41 -3.79
N GLY A 11 -3.56 -18.37 -4.59
CA GLY A 11 -3.76 -17.42 -5.67
C GLY A 11 -4.69 -16.28 -5.29
N TYR A 12 -4.98 -15.41 -6.26
CA TYR A 12 -5.92 -14.30 -6.07
C TYR A 12 -7.33 -14.79 -5.67
N ASP A 13 -7.79 -15.89 -6.26
CA ASP A 13 -9.12 -16.45 -6.04
C ASP A 13 -9.34 -16.96 -4.60
N ASP A 14 -8.26 -17.16 -3.84
CA ASP A 14 -8.32 -17.54 -2.42
C ASP A 14 -8.57 -16.34 -1.50
N LEU A 15 -8.28 -15.11 -1.96
CA LEU A 15 -8.31 -13.91 -1.11
C LEU A 15 -9.71 -13.59 -0.56
N PRO A 16 -10.83 -13.73 -1.31
CA PRO A 16 -12.16 -13.53 -0.74
C PRO A 16 -12.46 -14.45 0.44
N ARG A 17 -12.02 -15.72 0.35
CA ARG A 17 -12.16 -16.69 1.45
C ARG A 17 -11.29 -16.28 2.64
N LEU A 18 -10.03 -15.92 2.42
CA LEU A 18 -9.13 -15.45 3.47
C LEU A 18 -9.69 -14.20 4.17
N MET A 19 -10.22 -13.25 3.41
CA MET A 19 -10.89 -12.07 3.94
C MET A 19 -12.11 -12.42 4.80
N SER A 20 -12.90 -13.42 4.38
CA SER A 20 -14.10 -13.85 5.12
C SER A 20 -13.82 -14.44 6.51
N LEU A 21 -12.57 -14.83 6.80
CA LEU A 21 -12.16 -15.30 8.12
C LEU A 21 -12.07 -14.16 9.15
N MET A 22 -11.96 -12.91 8.69
CA MET A 22 -11.92 -11.72 9.54
C MET A 22 -13.34 -11.16 9.66
N THR A 23 -13.92 -11.25 10.85
CA THR A 23 -15.31 -10.82 11.14
C THR A 23 -15.33 -9.64 12.10
N GLY A 24 -16.46 -8.92 12.21
CA GLY A 24 -16.65 -7.84 13.19
C GLY A 24 -16.17 -6.45 12.75
N ASP A 25 -15.81 -6.28 11.48
CA ASP A 25 -15.47 -4.97 10.88
C ASP A 25 -16.13 -4.75 9.52
N GLU A 26 -17.35 -5.24 9.37
CA GLU A 26 -18.15 -5.18 8.14
C GLU A 26 -18.31 -3.74 7.64
N LYS A 27 -18.31 -2.77 8.56
CA LYS A 27 -18.33 -1.32 8.25
C LYS A 27 -17.16 -0.86 7.38
N HIS A 28 -16.02 -1.55 7.40
CA HIS A 28 -14.86 -1.26 6.56
C HIS A 28 -14.71 -2.22 5.38
N GLY A 29 -15.69 -3.09 5.14
CA GLY A 29 -15.73 -4.01 3.99
C GLY A 29 -15.43 -3.30 2.65
N PRO A 30 -16.12 -2.18 2.32
CA PRO A 30 -15.86 -1.45 1.08
C PRO A 30 -14.42 -0.94 0.94
N ALA A 31 -13.81 -0.50 2.05
CA ALA A 31 -12.43 -0.02 2.06
C ALA A 31 -11.41 -1.14 1.88
N ALA A 32 -11.72 -2.35 2.39
CA ALA A 32 -10.90 -3.53 2.17
C ALA A 32 -11.00 -3.98 0.70
N THR A 33 -12.22 -4.13 0.18
CA THR A 33 -12.43 -4.61 -1.20
C THR A 33 -11.90 -3.64 -2.25
N SER A 34 -11.96 -2.32 -2.00
CA SER A 34 -11.42 -1.31 -2.92
C SER A 34 -9.90 -1.39 -3.13
N THR A 35 -9.20 -2.09 -2.24
CA THR A 35 -7.73 -2.10 -2.17
C THR A 35 -7.15 -3.48 -2.53
N LEU A 36 -8.00 -4.50 -2.70
CA LEU A 36 -7.59 -5.89 -2.82
C LEU A 36 -6.69 -6.15 -4.04
N ASP A 37 -7.19 -5.82 -5.23
CA ASP A 37 -6.49 -6.00 -6.51
C ASP A 37 -5.15 -5.23 -6.55
N VAL A 38 -5.20 -3.98 -6.11
CA VAL A 38 -4.03 -3.08 -5.99
C VAL A 38 -2.93 -3.70 -5.15
N VAL A 39 -3.26 -4.17 -3.94
CA VAL A 39 -2.27 -4.75 -3.02
C VAL A 39 -1.80 -6.12 -3.53
N TRP A 40 -2.71 -6.92 -4.09
CA TRP A 40 -2.36 -8.22 -4.67
C TRP A 40 -1.32 -8.07 -5.77
N VAL A 41 -1.58 -7.24 -6.80
CA VAL A 41 -0.66 -7.06 -7.93
C VAL A 41 0.71 -6.56 -7.46
N LEU A 42 0.75 -5.65 -6.48
CA LEU A 42 2.00 -5.21 -5.87
C LEU A 42 2.80 -6.37 -5.29
N TYR A 43 2.19 -7.17 -4.41
CA TYR A 43 2.87 -8.27 -3.73
C TYR A 43 3.16 -9.48 -4.62
N ASP A 44 2.34 -9.70 -5.65
CA ASP A 44 2.45 -10.86 -6.53
C ASP A 44 3.48 -10.66 -7.65
N ARG A 45 3.59 -9.43 -8.18
CA ARG A 45 4.31 -9.19 -9.44
C ARG A 45 5.35 -8.07 -9.38
N VAL A 46 5.31 -7.18 -8.39
CA VAL A 46 6.09 -5.93 -8.39
C VAL A 46 7.13 -5.87 -7.27
N LEU A 47 6.70 -6.08 -6.03
CA LEU A 47 7.55 -5.90 -4.86
C LEU A 47 8.59 -7.00 -4.77
N ARG A 48 9.86 -6.62 -4.59
CA ARG A 48 10.91 -7.55 -4.20
C ARG A 48 10.90 -7.71 -2.69
N VAL A 49 9.97 -8.50 -2.18
CA VAL A 49 9.86 -8.88 -0.77
C VAL A 49 9.21 -10.25 -0.65
N SER A 50 9.63 -11.03 0.35
CA SER A 50 8.99 -12.29 0.74
C SER A 50 9.03 -12.44 2.26
N ALA A 51 8.33 -13.45 2.78
CA ALA A 51 8.33 -13.76 4.21
C ALA A 51 9.75 -14.10 4.71
N GLU A 52 10.52 -14.88 3.94
CA GLU A 52 11.90 -15.28 4.25
C GLU A 52 12.87 -14.09 4.10
N GLY A 53 12.56 -13.18 3.17
CA GLY A 53 13.35 -12.00 2.84
C GLY A 53 12.94 -10.73 3.60
N VAL A 54 12.07 -10.82 4.61
CA VAL A 54 11.47 -9.63 5.26
C VAL A 54 12.49 -8.74 5.99
N ASP A 55 13.66 -9.27 6.33
CA ASP A 55 14.74 -8.49 6.95
C ASP A 55 15.86 -8.10 5.96
N ALA A 56 15.74 -8.50 4.70
CA ALA A 56 16.75 -8.21 3.68
C ALA A 56 16.91 -6.68 3.52
N PRO A 57 18.12 -6.10 3.66
CA PRO A 57 18.29 -4.65 3.59
C PRO A 57 17.80 -4.03 2.28
N GLY A 58 18.06 -4.70 1.15
CA GLY A 58 17.78 -4.21 -0.20
C GLY A 58 16.37 -4.53 -0.75
N ARG A 59 15.47 -5.10 0.06
CA ARG A 59 14.08 -5.37 -0.37
C ARG A 59 13.31 -4.09 -0.60
N ASP A 60 12.19 -4.19 -1.31
CA ASP A 60 11.26 -3.07 -1.42
C ASP A 60 10.46 -2.90 -0.12
N ARG A 61 10.02 -1.66 0.16
CA ARG A 61 9.21 -1.30 1.33
C ARG A 61 7.79 -0.98 0.88
N PHE A 62 6.78 -1.49 1.57
CA PHE A 62 5.38 -1.17 1.31
C PHE A 62 4.71 -0.60 2.55
N LEU A 63 4.20 0.62 2.43
CA LEU A 63 3.52 1.35 3.50
C LEU A 63 2.03 1.44 3.17
N LEU A 64 1.18 0.75 3.94
CA LEU A 64 -0.26 0.96 3.89
C LEU A 64 -0.64 2.20 4.71
N SER A 65 -0.74 3.36 4.07
CA SER A 65 -1.09 4.63 4.72
C SER A 65 -2.58 4.70 5.04
N LYS A 66 -3.42 4.27 4.09
CA LYS A 66 -4.86 4.02 4.30
C LYS A 66 -5.05 2.79 5.19
N GLY A 67 -4.73 2.92 6.47
CA GLY A 67 -4.72 1.82 7.44
C GLY A 67 -6.10 1.32 7.86
N HIS A 68 -7.18 2.01 7.46
CA HIS A 68 -8.56 1.57 7.77
C HIS A 68 -8.99 0.44 6.85
N GLY A 69 -9.58 -0.62 7.42
CA GLY A 69 -10.00 -1.81 6.68
C GLY A 69 -8.84 -2.66 6.17
N PRO A 70 -7.84 -3.03 7.00
CA PRO A 70 -6.62 -3.72 6.56
C PRO A 70 -6.84 -5.18 6.15
N MET A 71 -8.09 -5.67 6.14
CA MET A 71 -8.42 -7.06 5.85
C MET A 71 -7.85 -7.54 4.52
N ALA A 72 -7.93 -6.73 3.45
CA ALA A 72 -7.32 -7.09 2.17
C ALA A 72 -5.79 -7.23 2.29
N TYR A 73 -5.15 -6.33 3.03
CA TYR A 73 -3.71 -6.37 3.24
C TYR A 73 -3.29 -7.60 4.05
N TYR A 74 -4.00 -7.91 5.13
CA TYR A 74 -3.74 -9.10 5.94
C TYR A 74 -4.00 -10.40 5.16
N ALA A 75 -5.05 -10.45 4.33
CA ALA A 75 -5.30 -11.60 3.46
C ALA A 75 -4.15 -11.80 2.47
N VAL A 76 -3.63 -10.71 1.86
CA VAL A 76 -2.46 -10.80 0.97
C VAL A 76 -1.20 -11.23 1.73
N LEU A 77 -0.92 -10.69 2.92
CA LEU A 77 0.24 -11.10 3.71
C LEU A 77 0.17 -12.57 4.13
N ALA A 78 -1.00 -13.05 4.56
CA ALA A 78 -1.24 -14.47 4.81
C ALA A 78 -1.03 -15.29 3.52
N ALA A 79 -1.58 -14.82 2.40
CA ALA A 79 -1.44 -15.47 1.10
C ALA A 79 0.02 -15.56 0.63
N LYS A 80 0.86 -14.59 0.99
CA LYS A 80 2.29 -14.55 0.69
C LYS A 80 3.18 -15.16 1.79
N GLY A 81 2.59 -15.83 2.77
CA GLY A 81 3.32 -16.60 3.77
C GLY A 81 3.96 -15.80 4.91
N PHE A 82 3.65 -14.50 5.06
CA PHE A 82 4.20 -13.69 6.15
C PHE A 82 3.73 -14.14 7.54
N PHE A 83 2.55 -14.76 7.61
CA PHE A 83 2.00 -15.40 8.80
C PHE A 83 0.96 -16.46 8.39
N PRO A 84 0.64 -17.44 9.26
CA PRO A 84 -0.33 -18.48 8.93
C PRO A 84 -1.75 -17.94 8.85
N GLU A 85 -2.55 -18.50 7.95
CA GLU A 85 -3.98 -18.19 7.79
C GLU A 85 -4.77 -18.26 9.10
N SER A 86 -4.43 -19.20 9.99
CA SER A 86 -5.12 -19.38 11.27
C SER A 86 -5.14 -18.12 12.13
N LEU A 87 -4.23 -17.17 11.89
CA LEU A 87 -4.17 -15.89 12.57
C LEU A 87 -5.32 -14.95 12.17
N LEU A 88 -5.85 -15.09 10.95
CA LEU A 88 -6.91 -14.22 10.40
C LEU A 88 -8.21 -14.31 11.22
N ALA A 89 -8.54 -15.50 11.74
CA ALA A 89 -9.72 -15.70 12.57
C ALA A 89 -9.69 -14.94 13.91
N GLY A 90 -8.49 -14.54 14.36
CA GLY A 90 -8.30 -13.72 15.57
C GLY A 90 -8.40 -12.22 15.32
N PHE A 91 -8.66 -11.75 14.10
CA PHE A 91 -8.70 -10.32 13.80
C PHE A 91 -9.62 -9.53 14.76
N GLY A 92 -9.11 -8.43 15.30
CA GLY A 92 -9.83 -7.56 16.25
C GLY A 92 -9.93 -8.10 17.69
N ALA A 93 -9.49 -9.34 17.97
CA ALA A 93 -9.45 -9.88 19.33
C ALA A 93 -8.35 -9.19 20.17
N TYR A 94 -8.55 -9.15 21.49
CA TYR A 94 -7.68 -8.42 22.44
C TYR A 94 -6.20 -8.80 22.35
N ASP A 95 -5.89 -10.08 22.16
CA ASP A 95 -4.55 -10.64 22.11
C ASP A 95 -4.03 -10.87 20.69
N SER A 96 -4.82 -10.51 19.67
CA SER A 96 -4.46 -10.69 18.28
C SER A 96 -3.47 -9.63 17.82
N PRO A 97 -2.44 -10.01 17.04
CA PRO A 97 -1.58 -9.03 16.37
C PRO A 97 -2.31 -8.31 15.23
N LEU A 98 -3.43 -8.86 14.74
CA LEU A 98 -4.20 -8.30 13.62
C LEU A 98 -5.32 -7.39 14.15
N GLY A 99 -5.01 -6.10 14.31
CA GLY A 99 -5.98 -5.08 14.70
C GLY A 99 -6.68 -4.41 13.50
N HIS A 100 -7.66 -3.55 13.80
CA HIS A 100 -8.36 -2.71 12.80
C HIS A 100 -7.46 -1.70 12.08
N HIS A 101 -6.23 -1.57 12.54
CA HIS A 101 -5.15 -0.82 11.91
C HIS A 101 -3.87 -1.66 11.95
N PRO A 102 -3.06 -1.66 10.88
CA PRO A 102 -1.76 -2.34 10.87
C PRO A 102 -0.85 -1.86 11.98
N ASP A 103 -0.11 -2.79 12.58
CA ASP A 103 0.91 -2.52 13.59
C ASP A 103 2.26 -3.11 13.14
N ARG A 104 3.27 -2.25 12.98
CA ARG A 104 4.61 -2.67 12.50
C ARG A 104 5.42 -3.49 13.50
N VAL A 105 5.04 -3.47 14.77
CA VAL A 105 5.72 -4.22 15.84
C VAL A 105 5.13 -5.63 15.94
N LEU A 106 3.82 -5.75 15.71
CA LEU A 106 3.10 -7.02 15.90
C LEU A 106 3.01 -7.86 14.63
N VAL A 107 2.89 -7.25 13.44
CA VAL A 107 2.60 -7.95 12.20
C VAL A 107 3.84 -8.05 11.30
N PRO A 108 4.35 -9.26 11.00
CA PRO A 108 5.46 -9.43 10.06
C PRO A 108 5.14 -8.88 8.67
N GLY A 109 6.09 -8.17 8.07
CA GLY A 109 5.93 -7.55 6.75
C GLY A 109 5.26 -6.17 6.76
N VAL A 110 4.72 -5.71 7.90
CA VAL A 110 4.13 -4.37 8.02
C VAL A 110 5.21 -3.33 8.34
N GLU A 111 5.39 -2.35 7.46
CA GLU A 111 6.43 -1.31 7.62
C GLU A 111 6.10 -0.25 8.66
N ILE A 112 4.82 0.16 8.74
CA ILE A 112 4.36 1.26 9.59
C ILE A 112 3.14 0.85 10.39
N SER A 113 3.04 1.37 11.62
CA SER A 113 1.75 1.41 12.31
C SER A 113 0.95 2.56 11.71
N SER A 114 -0.19 2.27 11.09
CA SER A 114 -1.00 3.26 10.37
C SER A 114 -2.37 3.46 11.02
N GLY A 115 -3.22 4.30 10.42
CA GLY A 115 -4.56 4.62 10.93
C GLY A 115 -4.83 6.12 11.10
N SER A 116 -3.78 6.89 11.39
CA SER A 116 -3.84 8.35 11.26
C SER A 116 -3.59 8.73 9.80
N LEU A 117 -4.61 9.25 9.13
CA LEU A 117 -4.52 9.77 7.78
C LEU A 117 -3.35 10.76 7.63
N GLY A 118 -2.69 10.74 6.47
CA GLY A 118 -1.69 11.72 6.09
C GLY A 118 -0.25 11.38 6.47
N HIS A 119 -0.01 10.30 7.22
CA HIS A 119 1.34 10.00 7.73
C HIS A 119 2.19 9.14 6.80
N GLY A 120 1.59 8.21 6.05
CA GLY A 120 2.38 7.21 5.31
C GLY A 120 3.20 7.79 4.18
N LEU A 121 2.70 8.78 3.42
CA LEU A 121 3.49 9.38 2.33
C LEU A 121 4.70 10.20 2.85
N PRO A 122 4.58 11.06 3.88
CA PRO A 122 5.76 11.63 4.54
C PRO A 122 6.75 10.58 5.06
N LEU A 123 6.26 9.50 5.68
CA LEU A 123 7.12 8.39 6.13
C LEU A 123 7.82 7.70 4.95
N ALA A 124 7.14 7.55 3.82
CA ALA A 124 7.70 6.97 2.60
C ALA A 124 8.82 7.86 2.02
N VAL A 125 8.63 9.18 2.01
CA VAL A 125 9.68 10.15 1.65
C VAL A 125 10.92 9.97 2.53
N GLY A 126 10.74 9.95 3.85
CA GLY A 126 11.84 9.73 4.79
C GLY A 126 12.53 8.38 4.59
N SER A 127 11.77 7.33 4.33
CA SER A 127 12.28 5.97 4.07
C SER A 127 13.13 5.91 2.80
N ALA A 128 12.66 6.54 1.72
CA ALA A 128 13.40 6.60 0.45
C ALA A 128 14.73 7.36 0.60
N LEU A 129 14.71 8.48 1.32
CA LEU A 129 15.92 9.24 1.66
C LEU A 129 16.89 8.41 2.51
N GLY A 130 16.38 7.70 3.52
CA GLY A 130 17.17 6.84 4.39
C GLY A 130 17.85 5.68 3.64
N LEU A 131 17.13 5.01 2.74
CA LEU A 131 17.69 3.97 1.88
C LEU A 131 18.79 4.52 0.97
N ARG A 132 18.57 5.69 0.36
CA ARG A 132 19.58 6.37 -0.46
C ARG A 132 20.83 6.72 0.35
N ALA A 133 20.67 7.27 1.56
CA ALA A 133 21.79 7.59 2.45
C ALA A 133 22.61 6.36 2.86
N ARG A 134 21.99 5.18 2.91
CA ARG A 134 22.64 3.89 3.18
C ARG A 134 23.27 3.24 1.93
N GLY A 135 23.22 3.87 0.76
CA GLY A 135 23.70 3.29 -0.50
C GLY A 135 22.79 2.19 -1.06
N LEU A 136 21.55 2.06 -0.56
CA LEU A 136 20.56 1.08 -1.02
C LEU A 136 19.64 1.68 -2.09
N SER A 137 20.22 2.35 -3.09
CA SER A 137 19.47 3.05 -4.15
C SER A 137 18.67 2.14 -5.08
N GLY A 138 18.90 0.82 -5.03
CA GLY A 138 18.09 -0.15 -5.75
C GLY A 138 16.72 -0.40 -5.13
N ALA A 139 16.56 -0.24 -3.81
CA ALA A 139 15.31 -0.53 -3.10
C ALA A 139 14.24 0.54 -3.41
N ALA A 140 13.01 0.10 -3.71
CA ALA A 140 11.85 0.97 -3.88
C ALA A 140 11.08 1.14 -2.57
N VAL A 141 10.43 2.29 -2.43
CA VAL A 141 9.45 2.55 -1.37
C VAL A 141 8.11 2.80 -2.03
N TRP A 142 7.14 1.95 -1.70
CA TRP A 142 5.76 2.02 -2.14
C TRP A 142 4.89 2.48 -0.99
N VAL A 143 3.96 3.39 -1.27
CA VAL A 143 2.95 3.82 -0.30
C VAL A 143 1.58 3.81 -0.94
N LEU A 144 0.62 3.16 -0.28
CA LEU A 144 -0.78 3.20 -0.67
C LEU A 144 -1.52 4.22 0.18
N VAL A 145 -2.08 5.22 -0.48
CA VAL A 145 -2.92 6.26 0.12
C VAL A 145 -4.35 6.17 -0.40
N GLY A 146 -5.31 6.58 0.42
CA GLY A 146 -6.68 6.84 -0.04
C GLY A 146 -6.79 8.23 -0.64
N ASP A 147 -7.71 8.43 -1.58
CA ASP A 147 -8.05 9.76 -2.10
C ASP A 147 -8.44 10.77 -1.00
N ALA A 148 -9.29 10.40 -0.03
CA ALA A 148 -9.64 11.26 1.10
C ALA A 148 -8.44 11.57 2.02
N GLU A 149 -7.41 10.72 2.03
CA GLU A 149 -6.18 10.99 2.76
C GLU A 149 -5.41 12.17 2.15
N LEU A 150 -5.62 12.46 0.86
CA LEU A 150 -5.00 13.60 0.19
C LEU A 150 -5.56 14.95 0.65
N ASP A 151 -6.62 14.98 1.47
CA ASP A 151 -7.08 16.20 2.15
C ASP A 151 -6.13 16.62 3.29
N GLU A 152 -5.28 15.70 3.78
CA GLU A 152 -4.31 15.98 4.86
C GLU A 152 -3.10 16.79 4.37
N GLY A 153 -2.81 17.89 5.06
CA GLY A 153 -1.73 18.84 4.69
C GLY A 153 -0.35 18.19 4.56
N SER A 154 -0.04 17.21 5.39
CA SER A 154 1.24 16.48 5.35
C SER A 154 1.48 15.77 4.01
N ASN A 155 0.42 15.27 3.37
CA ASN A 155 0.52 14.69 2.04
C ASN A 155 0.85 15.76 0.99
N HIS A 156 0.33 16.99 1.13
CA HIS A 156 0.70 18.09 0.22
C HIS A 156 2.18 18.43 0.30
N GLU A 157 2.73 18.53 1.52
CA GLU A 157 4.15 18.81 1.75
C GLU A 157 5.03 17.69 1.17
N ALA A 158 4.66 16.43 1.41
CA ALA A 158 5.41 15.27 0.91
C ALA A 158 5.38 15.18 -0.63
N ILE A 159 4.23 15.42 -1.27
CA ILE A 159 4.10 15.44 -2.73
C ILE A 159 5.02 16.52 -3.33
N ALA A 160 4.97 17.75 -2.80
CA ALA A 160 5.77 18.85 -3.29
C ALA A 160 7.27 18.57 -3.15
N TYR A 161 7.70 18.10 -1.97
CA TYR A 161 9.10 17.82 -1.70
C TYR A 161 9.64 16.69 -2.59
N ALA A 162 8.94 15.54 -2.64
CA ALA A 162 9.40 14.35 -3.35
C ALA A 162 9.63 14.61 -4.84
N GLY A 163 8.75 15.39 -5.46
CA GLY A 163 8.88 15.77 -6.87
C GLY A 163 9.99 16.79 -7.08
N ALA A 164 10.12 17.80 -6.23
CA ALA A 164 11.18 18.80 -6.31
C ALA A 164 12.60 18.21 -6.21
N VAL A 165 12.78 17.13 -5.43
CA VAL A 165 14.08 16.45 -5.25
C VAL A 165 14.25 15.19 -6.10
N GLY A 166 13.30 14.88 -6.98
CA GLY A 166 13.38 13.75 -7.91
C GLY A 166 13.56 12.39 -7.21
N LEU A 167 12.70 12.05 -6.23
CA LEU A 167 12.76 10.77 -5.54
C LEU A 167 12.31 9.60 -6.44
N GLU A 168 13.15 9.21 -7.39
CA GLU A 168 12.85 8.19 -8.40
C GLU A 168 12.40 6.84 -7.82
N ARG A 169 12.89 6.46 -6.64
CA ARG A 169 12.52 5.18 -6.00
C ARG A 169 11.33 5.27 -5.06
N LEU A 170 10.61 6.40 -5.07
CA LEU A 170 9.35 6.58 -4.36
C LEU A 170 8.18 6.39 -5.31
N HIS A 171 7.30 5.46 -4.97
CA HIS A 171 6.09 5.14 -5.69
C HIS A 171 4.89 5.35 -4.77
N ALA A 172 3.87 6.04 -5.26
CA ALA A 172 2.59 6.18 -4.59
C ALA A 172 1.51 5.44 -5.39
N VAL A 173 0.60 4.77 -4.70
CA VAL A 173 -0.65 4.29 -5.27
C VAL A 173 -1.78 5.01 -4.56
N VAL A 174 -2.61 5.71 -5.32
CA VAL A 174 -3.81 6.35 -4.80
C VAL A 174 -5.01 5.51 -5.20
N VAL A 175 -5.73 4.95 -4.22
CA VAL A 175 -7.04 4.34 -4.48
C VAL A 175 -8.08 5.46 -4.50
N ASP A 176 -8.64 5.70 -5.67
CA ASP A 176 -9.62 6.76 -5.94
C ASP A 176 -11.02 6.17 -6.06
N ASN A 177 -11.81 6.35 -5.00
CA ASN A 177 -13.22 5.94 -4.93
C ASN A 177 -14.15 7.16 -4.84
N GLY A 178 -13.66 8.35 -5.21
CA GLY A 178 -14.42 9.60 -5.20
C GLY A 178 -14.83 10.11 -3.82
N SER A 179 -14.12 9.72 -2.76
CA SER A 179 -14.39 10.14 -1.37
C SER A 179 -13.63 11.39 -0.91
N ALA A 180 -12.70 11.91 -1.72
CA ALA A 180 -11.98 13.15 -1.40
C ALA A 180 -12.92 14.36 -1.26
N SER A 181 -12.76 15.14 -0.19
CA SER A 181 -13.63 16.28 0.13
C SER A 181 -13.24 17.54 -0.64
N HIS A 182 -11.94 17.68 -0.96
CA HIS A 182 -11.38 18.88 -1.58
C HIS A 182 -10.84 18.59 -2.99
N GLY A 183 -11.71 18.04 -3.85
CA GLY A 183 -11.40 17.78 -5.25
C GLY A 183 -10.85 19.02 -5.97
N ARG A 184 -9.76 18.84 -6.72
CA ARG A 184 -9.10 19.92 -7.50
C ARG A 184 -9.38 19.80 -8.99
N PRO A 185 -9.39 20.90 -9.75
CA PRO A 185 -9.40 20.87 -11.20
C PRO A 185 -8.28 19.97 -11.74
N GLY A 186 -8.59 19.10 -12.70
CA GLY A 186 -7.64 18.13 -13.26
C GLY A 186 -7.49 16.83 -12.47
N GLY A 187 -8.10 16.71 -11.30
CA GLY A 187 -8.11 15.49 -10.49
C GLY A 187 -6.78 15.18 -9.79
N ILE A 188 -6.69 13.97 -9.24
CA ILE A 188 -5.54 13.54 -8.43
C ILE A 188 -4.25 13.51 -9.26
N ALA A 189 -4.29 12.97 -10.48
CA ALA A 189 -3.10 12.90 -11.34
C ALA A 189 -2.49 14.29 -11.60
N ALA A 190 -3.30 15.28 -11.98
CA ALA A 190 -2.83 16.63 -12.27
C ALA A 190 -2.13 17.29 -11.06
N ARG A 191 -2.58 16.99 -9.83
CA ARG A 191 -1.93 17.47 -8.60
C ARG A 191 -0.50 16.95 -8.47
N PHE A 192 -0.28 15.68 -8.77
CA PHE A 192 1.04 15.06 -8.71
C PHE A 192 1.92 15.52 -9.88
N GLU A 193 1.37 15.64 -11.09
CA GLU A 193 2.08 16.17 -12.27
C GLU A 193 2.61 17.58 -12.02
N ALA A 194 1.78 18.45 -11.44
CA ALA A 194 2.17 19.82 -11.09
C ALA A 194 3.33 19.87 -10.08
N ALA A 195 3.51 18.81 -9.29
CA ALA A 195 4.63 18.68 -8.36
C ALA A 195 5.85 17.97 -8.98
N GLY A 196 5.82 17.59 -10.26
CA GLY A 196 6.94 16.94 -10.96
C GLY A 196 6.92 15.41 -10.95
N TRP A 197 5.85 14.78 -10.48
CA TRP A 197 5.71 13.32 -10.46
C TRP A 197 5.31 12.77 -11.83
N SER A 198 5.82 11.59 -12.18
CA SER A 198 5.25 10.78 -13.26
C SER A 198 3.91 10.19 -12.82
N THR A 199 2.93 10.11 -13.72
CA THR A 199 1.55 9.74 -13.38
C THR A 199 0.99 8.69 -14.33
N ALA A 200 0.19 7.79 -13.79
CA ALA A 200 -0.69 6.91 -14.55
C ALA A 200 -2.06 6.87 -13.86
N THR A 201 -3.14 6.72 -14.63
CA THR A 201 -4.49 6.49 -14.09
C THR A 201 -5.08 5.30 -14.78
N VAL A 202 -5.49 4.30 -14.01
CA VAL A 202 -5.94 2.99 -14.51
C VAL A 202 -7.18 2.52 -13.75
N ASP A 203 -7.85 1.52 -14.32
CA ASP A 203 -8.87 0.76 -13.60
C ASP A 203 -8.20 -0.04 -12.47
N GLY A 204 -8.62 0.20 -11.23
CA GLY A 204 -8.09 -0.49 -10.04
C GLY A 204 -8.47 -1.95 -9.94
N ARG A 205 -9.32 -2.47 -10.84
CA ARG A 205 -9.71 -3.89 -10.93
C ARG A 205 -9.00 -4.64 -12.05
N ASP A 206 -8.29 -3.95 -12.94
CA ASP A 206 -7.55 -4.57 -14.04
C ASP A 206 -6.11 -4.85 -13.64
N HIS A 207 -5.78 -6.12 -13.41
CA HIS A 207 -4.46 -6.53 -12.92
C HIS A 207 -3.34 -6.25 -13.93
N GLU A 208 -3.61 -6.34 -15.23
CA GLU A 208 -2.61 -6.02 -16.24
C GLU A 208 -2.40 -4.51 -16.33
N ALA A 209 -3.47 -3.71 -16.33
CA ALA A 209 -3.34 -2.26 -16.33
C ALA A 209 -2.59 -1.76 -15.08
N LEU A 210 -2.86 -2.34 -13.91
CA LEU A 210 -2.13 -2.07 -12.68
C LEU A 210 -0.64 -2.42 -12.81
N TYR A 211 -0.32 -3.63 -13.29
CA TYR A 211 1.06 -4.08 -13.46
C TYR A 211 1.84 -3.21 -14.46
N GLU A 212 1.23 -2.90 -15.62
CA GLU A 212 1.82 -2.01 -16.62
C GLU A 212 2.08 -0.61 -16.05
N ALA A 213 1.12 -0.06 -15.30
CA ALA A 213 1.30 1.24 -14.64
C ALA A 213 2.40 1.20 -13.57
N TYR A 214 2.45 0.17 -12.73
CA TYR A 214 3.47 0.03 -11.67
C TYR A 214 4.89 -0.13 -12.22
N THR A 215 5.03 -0.70 -13.42
CA THR A 215 6.33 -0.99 -14.04
C THR A 215 6.74 0.01 -15.13
N ALA A 216 5.91 1.02 -15.39
CA ALA A 216 6.18 2.07 -16.37
C ALA A 216 7.48 2.82 -16.04
N PRO A 217 8.40 3.04 -17.00
CA PRO A 217 9.62 3.81 -16.75
C PRO A 217 9.34 5.29 -16.42
N HIS A 218 10.01 5.82 -15.39
CA HIS A 218 9.86 7.21 -14.93
C HIS A 218 11.20 7.83 -14.46
N PRO A 219 12.21 7.91 -15.35
CA PRO A 219 13.57 8.31 -14.96
C PRO A 219 13.60 9.69 -14.28
N GLY A 220 14.30 9.77 -13.15
CA GLY A 220 14.52 11.00 -12.37
C GLY A 220 13.30 11.54 -11.63
N ARG A 221 12.14 10.85 -11.65
CA ARG A 221 10.89 11.36 -11.07
C ARG A 221 10.26 10.32 -10.13
N PRO A 222 9.68 10.74 -9.00
CA PRO A 222 8.77 9.87 -8.26
C PRO A 222 7.54 9.55 -9.12
N HIS A 223 6.88 8.43 -8.84
CA HIS A 223 5.78 7.93 -9.67
C HIS A 223 4.50 7.71 -8.85
N VAL A 224 3.36 8.11 -9.40
CA VAL A 224 2.04 7.83 -8.83
C VAL A 224 1.17 7.08 -9.81
N VAL A 225 0.51 6.04 -9.33
CA VAL A 225 -0.59 5.36 -10.02
C VAL A 225 -1.89 5.69 -9.29
N VAL A 226 -2.83 6.31 -9.99
CA VAL A 226 -4.20 6.54 -9.52
C VAL A 226 -5.04 5.36 -9.98
N ALA A 227 -5.36 4.46 -9.05
CA ALA A 227 -6.23 3.31 -9.29
C ALA A 227 -7.68 3.72 -9.01
N ARG A 228 -8.47 3.88 -10.06
CA ARG A 228 -9.89 4.22 -9.92
C ARG A 228 -10.70 2.97 -9.61
N VAL A 229 -11.57 3.09 -8.62
CA VAL A 229 -12.50 2.03 -8.23
C VAL A 229 -13.90 2.62 -8.12
N GLU A 230 -14.88 1.76 -7.82
CA GLU A 230 -16.27 2.16 -7.67
C GLU A 230 -16.43 3.20 -6.56
N ALA A 231 -17.33 4.16 -6.81
CA ALA A 231 -17.59 5.22 -5.84
C ALA A 231 -18.09 4.64 -4.52
N LYS A 232 -17.66 5.24 -3.40
CA LYS A 232 -18.23 4.92 -2.10
C LYS A 232 -19.69 5.36 -2.06
N VAL A 233 -20.62 4.40 -1.99
CA VAL A 233 -22.06 4.63 -1.82
C VAL A 233 -22.36 5.13 -0.41
#